data_AF-A0A0A9D2K9-F1
#
_entry.id   AF-A0A0A9D2K9-F1
#
_cell.length_a   1.000
_cell.length_b   1.000
_cell.length_c   1.000
_cell.angle_alpha   90.00
_cell.angle_beta   90.00
_cell.angle_gamma   90.00
#
_symmetry.space_group_name_H-M   'P 1'
#
loop_
_entity.id
_entity.type
_entity.pdbx_description
1 polymer ?
#
loop_
_entity_poly.entity_id
_entity_poly.type
_entity_poly.pdbx_seq_one_letter_code
_entity_poly.pdbx_strand_id
1 'polypeptide(L)'
;MYEDTCIIMADEDGGLGFAGIEGKSLHVWSWLAGDDNKEGWVLSRVIELETLLPIRNPSVWPEVIGFAEGTDTIFLASDAAVFTLKLKSEKMRKVGESGAYYVVVRYMSFCTLDLAKGRLLLP
;
A
#
# COMPACT_ATOMS: atom_id res chain seq x y z
N MET A 1 -20.82 6.33 3.58
CA MET A 1 -20.07 5.09 3.81
C MET A 1 -18.65 5.44 3.44
N TYR A 2 -17.83 5.83 4.41
CA TYR A 2 -16.41 6.08 4.12
C TYR A 2 -15.76 4.70 4.08
N GLU A 3 -15.22 4.33 2.93
CA GLU A 3 -14.48 3.07 2.79
C GLU A 3 -13.10 3.31 3.39
N ASP A 4 -12.77 2.60 4.46
CA ASP A 4 -11.40 2.57 4.94
C ASP A 4 -10.53 1.95 3.82
N THR A 5 -9.85 2.80 3.06
CA THR A 5 -9.04 2.35 1.93
C THR A 5 -7.79 1.66 2.44
N CYS A 6 -7.57 0.43 2.01
CA CYS A 6 -6.39 -0.32 2.30
C CYS A 6 -5.88 -1.03 1.04
N ILE A 7 -4.57 -1.25 0.96
CA ILE A 7 -3.93 -1.82 -0.22
C ILE A 7 -2.97 -2.92 0.18
N ILE A 8 -2.87 -3.93 -0.69
CA ILE A 8 -1.79 -4.90 -0.66
C ILE A 8 -0.58 -4.30 -1.39
N MET A 9 0.61 -4.56 -0.86
CA MET A 9 1.88 -4.08 -1.39
C MET A 9 2.96 -5.16 -1.26
N ALA A 10 4.09 -4.99 -1.96
CA ALA A 10 5.28 -5.76 -1.65
C ALA A 10 5.93 -5.18 -0.39
N ASP A 11 6.33 -6.02 0.57
CA ASP A 11 7.10 -5.55 1.72
C ASP A 11 8.56 -5.20 1.35
N GLU A 12 9.33 -4.69 2.32
CA GLU A 12 10.70 -4.24 2.09
C GLU A 12 11.68 -5.38 1.74
N ASP A 13 11.36 -6.60 2.13
CA ASP A 13 12.14 -7.84 1.95
C ASP A 13 11.63 -8.70 0.77
N GLY A 14 10.61 -8.22 0.04
CA GLY A 14 10.00 -8.90 -1.10
C GLY A 14 8.88 -9.88 -0.74
N GLY A 15 8.43 -9.89 0.52
CA GLY A 15 7.26 -10.60 0.98
C GLY A 15 5.95 -9.82 0.77
N LEU A 16 4.88 -10.28 1.40
CA LEU A 16 3.54 -9.71 1.26
C LEU A 16 3.29 -8.65 2.34
N GLY A 17 3.08 -7.41 1.91
CA GLY A 17 2.73 -6.29 2.77
C GLY A 17 1.28 -5.84 2.60
N PHE A 18 0.79 -5.12 3.60
CA PHE A 18 -0.52 -4.46 3.59
C PHE A 18 -0.41 -3.09 4.25
N ALA A 19 -1.10 -2.09 3.73
CA ALA A 19 -1.09 -0.74 4.26
C ALA A 19 -2.50 -0.15 4.30
N GLY A 20 -2.79 0.57 5.39
CA GLY A 20 -4.11 1.15 5.63
C GLY A 20 -4.02 2.34 6.58
N ILE A 21 -5.07 3.18 6.55
CA ILE A 21 -5.18 4.34 7.42
C ILE A 21 -6.01 3.98 8.64
N GLU A 22 -5.48 4.29 9.82
CA GLU A 22 -6.24 4.32 11.06
C GLU A 22 -6.15 5.74 11.61
N GLY A 23 -7.28 6.45 11.59
CA GLY A 23 -7.32 7.88 11.89
C GLY A 23 -6.42 8.68 10.92
N LYS A 24 -5.31 9.24 11.42
CA LYS A 24 -4.35 10.02 10.63
C LYS A 24 -2.95 9.39 10.62
N SER A 25 -2.89 8.09 10.88
CA SER A 25 -1.65 7.33 10.87
C SER A 25 -1.75 6.26 9.79
N LEU A 26 -0.66 6.10 9.04
CA LEU A 26 -0.49 5.00 8.10
C LEU A 26 0.09 3.82 8.85
N HIS A 27 -0.64 2.71 8.85
CA HIS A 27 -0.20 1.46 9.44
C HIS A 27 0.26 0.55 8.31
N VAL A 28 1.44 -0.05 8.49
CA VAL A 28 2.05 -0.97 7.53
C VAL A 28 2.25 -2.30 8.23
N TRP A 29 1.69 -3.35 7.65
CA TRP A 29 1.80 -4.72 8.10
C TRP A 29 2.60 -5.54 7.10
N SER A 30 3.34 -6.52 7.61
CA SER A 30 4.03 -7.51 6.79
C SER A 30 3.54 -8.90 7.18
N TRP A 31 3.40 -9.76 6.17
CA TRP A 31 3.05 -11.15 6.36
C TRP A 31 4.29 -11.94 6.77
N LEU A 32 4.28 -12.48 7.98
CA LEU A 32 5.32 -13.41 8.41
C LEU A 32 4.91 -14.82 7.96
N ALA A 33 5.65 -15.40 7.03
CA ALA A 33 5.56 -16.82 6.71
C ALA A 33 6.59 -17.58 7.58
N GLY A 34 6.16 -18.63 8.29
CA GLY A 34 7.04 -19.40 9.17
C GLY A 34 6.68 -20.88 9.20
N ASP A 35 7.70 -21.73 9.37
CA ASP A 35 7.56 -23.20 9.31
C ASP A 35 6.77 -23.80 10.50
N ASP A 36 6.65 -23.06 11.61
CA ASP A 36 6.08 -23.52 12.89
C ASP A 36 4.73 -22.87 13.25
N ASN A 37 3.85 -22.65 12.25
CA ASN A 37 2.46 -22.19 12.46
C ASN A 37 2.33 -20.79 13.12
N LYS A 38 3.38 -19.96 13.02
CA LYS A 38 3.35 -18.52 13.35
C LYS A 38 3.20 -17.69 12.08
N GLU A 39 2.16 -18.01 11.33
CA GLU A 39 1.81 -17.31 10.10
C GLU A 39 0.79 -16.22 10.42
N GLY A 40 1.04 -14.99 9.96
CA GLY A 40 0.11 -13.91 10.21
C GLY A 40 0.63 -12.53 9.83
N TRP A 41 -0.29 -11.57 9.87
CA TRP A 41 0.02 -10.16 9.72
C TRP A 41 0.64 -9.61 11.01
N VAL A 42 1.82 -9.01 10.88
CA VAL A 42 2.49 -8.30 11.98
C VAL A 42 2.54 -6.82 11.63
N LEU A 43 2.10 -5.96 12.55
CA LEU A 43 2.25 -4.52 12.40
C LEU A 43 3.75 -4.19 12.41
N SER A 44 4.27 -3.77 11.26
CA SER A 44 5.69 -3.53 11.06
C SER A 44 6.07 -2.08 11.31
N ARG A 45 5.21 -1.14 10.92
CA ARG A 45 5.49 0.30 11.05
C ARG A 45 4.19 1.10 11.18
N VAL A 46 4.29 2.21 11.92
CA VAL A 46 3.25 3.24 12.01
C VAL A 46 3.89 4.57 11.64
N ILE A 47 3.27 5.32 10.73
CA ILE A 47 3.77 6.61 10.25
C ILE A 47 2.69 7.66 10.51
N GLU A 48 3.02 8.66 11.33
CA GLU A 48 2.12 9.76 11.69
C GLU A 48 1.97 10.76 10.54
N LEU A 49 0.81 10.76 9.87
CA LEU A 49 0.60 11.62 8.71
C LEU A 49 0.25 13.05 9.10
N GLU A 50 -0.22 13.33 10.32
CA GLU A 50 -0.52 14.69 10.78
C GLU A 50 0.68 15.64 10.64
N THR A 51 1.88 15.13 10.85
CA THR A 51 3.12 15.92 10.78
C THR A 51 3.59 16.14 9.35
N LEU A 52 3.14 15.29 8.42
CA LEU A 52 3.60 15.27 7.04
C LEU A 52 2.58 15.96 6.12
N LEU A 53 1.28 15.72 6.33
CA LEU A 53 0.21 16.14 5.44
C LEU A 53 -0.32 17.52 5.86
N PRO A 54 -0.44 18.48 4.94
CA PRO A 54 -1.22 19.68 5.18
C PRO A 54 -2.71 19.31 5.17
N ILE A 55 -3.27 19.05 6.36
CA ILE A 55 -4.70 18.80 6.55
C ILE A 55 -5.40 20.15 6.70
N ARG A 56 -6.32 20.49 5.79
CA ARG A 56 -7.08 21.75 5.89
C ARG A 56 -8.35 21.57 6.71
N ASN A 57 -9.05 20.46 6.48
CA ASN A 57 -10.21 20.07 7.24
C ASN A 57 -9.88 18.85 8.13
N PRO A 58 -9.78 19.01 9.46
CA PRO A 58 -9.46 17.91 10.37
C PRO A 58 -10.53 16.82 10.43
N SER A 59 -11.74 17.08 9.90
CA SER A 59 -12.81 16.08 9.78
C SER A 59 -12.68 15.20 8.54
N VAL A 60 -11.73 15.47 7.63
CA VAL A 60 -11.45 14.63 6.48
C VAL A 60 -10.21 13.79 6.78
N TRP A 61 -10.38 12.48 6.64
CA TRP A 61 -9.29 11.52 6.82
C TRP A 61 -8.54 11.34 5.50
N PRO A 62 -7.20 11.18 5.54
CA PRO A 62 -6.46 10.79 4.35
C PRO A 62 -6.83 9.36 3.93
N GLU A 63 -6.68 9.08 2.64
CA GLU A 63 -6.96 7.78 2.03
C GLU A 63 -5.72 7.24 1.32
N VAL A 64 -5.52 5.93 1.36
CA VAL A 64 -4.48 5.25 0.59
C VAL A 64 -5.07 4.86 -0.76
N ILE A 65 -4.56 5.47 -1.84
CA ILE A 65 -5.14 5.33 -3.18
C ILE A 65 -4.31 4.45 -4.12
N GLY A 66 -3.12 4.00 -3.69
CA GLY A 66 -2.30 3.06 -4.45
C GLY A 66 -0.86 2.89 -3.97
N PHE A 67 -0.16 1.92 -4.53
CA PHE A 67 1.27 1.64 -4.30
C PHE A 67 1.98 1.49 -5.65
N ALA A 68 3.19 2.02 -5.76
CA ALA A 68 4.04 1.82 -6.92
C ALA A 68 4.88 0.54 -6.74
N GLU A 69 4.46 -0.53 -7.43
CA GLU A 69 5.17 -1.81 -7.47
C GLU A 69 6.66 -1.66 -7.82
N GLY A 70 7.51 -2.46 -7.17
CA GLY A 70 8.97 -2.40 -7.34
C GLY A 70 9.63 -1.18 -6.68
N THR A 71 8.87 -0.39 -5.94
CA THR A 71 9.37 0.76 -5.16
C THR A 71 8.89 0.69 -3.71
N ASP A 72 9.31 1.63 -2.88
CA ASP A 72 8.82 1.82 -1.51
C ASP A 72 7.77 2.95 -1.42
N THR A 73 7.06 3.25 -2.52
CA THR A 73 6.23 4.47 -2.63
C THR A 73 4.72 4.18 -2.59
N ILE A 74 4.03 4.77 -1.61
CA ILE A 74 2.56 4.78 -1.49
C ILE A 74 2.01 6.13 -1.96
N PHE A 75 0.80 6.12 -2.53
CA PHE A 75 0.03 7.30 -2.88
C PHE A 75 -1.08 7.53 -1.86
N LEU A 76 -1.16 8.77 -1.38
CA LEU A 76 -2.14 9.22 -0.39
C LEU A 76 -2.98 10.34 -0.99
N ALA A 77 -4.29 10.29 -0.83
CA ALA A 77 -5.18 11.40 -1.10
C ALA A 77 -5.57 12.10 0.20
N SER A 78 -5.68 13.42 0.17
CA SER A 78 -6.33 14.21 1.21
C SER A 78 -7.27 15.24 0.58
N ASP A 79 -7.97 15.98 1.42
CA ASP A 79 -8.78 17.15 1.03
C ASP A 79 -7.98 18.26 0.32
N ALA A 80 -6.66 18.29 0.50
CA ALA A 80 -5.79 19.31 -0.06
C ALA A 80 -5.13 18.89 -1.38
N ALA A 81 -4.68 17.64 -1.50
CA ALA A 81 -3.89 17.18 -2.63
C ALA A 81 -3.70 15.64 -2.66
N VAL A 82 -3.09 15.16 -3.74
CA VAL A 82 -2.47 13.82 -3.79
C VAL A 82 -0.99 13.94 -3.46
N PHE A 83 -0.51 13.03 -2.63
CA PHE A 83 0.86 12.92 -2.19
C PHE A 83 1.43 11.56 -2.50
N THR A 84 2.76 11.48 -2.56
CA THR A 84 3.47 10.20 -2.46
C THR A 84 4.31 10.20 -1.19
N LEU A 85 4.29 9.08 -0.49
CA LEU A 85 5.13 8.80 0.68
C LEU A 85 6.11 7.68 0.35
N LYS A 86 7.41 7.93 0.51
CA LYS A 86 8.44 6.88 0.47
C LYS A 86 8.58 6.23 1.83
N LEU A 87 8.18 4.98 1.97
CA LEU A 87 8.13 4.26 3.25
C LEU A 87 9.48 4.18 3.95
N LYS A 88 10.60 3.99 3.23
CA LYS A 88 11.93 3.83 3.86
C LYS A 88 12.52 5.13 4.37
N SER A 89 12.20 6.25 3.70
CA SER A 89 12.76 7.57 4.03
C SER A 89 11.77 8.52 4.70
N GLU A 90 10.51 8.10 4.80
CA GLU A 90 9.35 8.89 5.25
C GLU A 90 9.22 10.25 4.53
N LYS A 91 9.80 10.34 3.32
CA LYS A 91 9.75 11.55 2.52
C LYS A 91 8.44 11.63 1.78
N MET A 92 7.73 12.72 2.04
CA MET A 92 6.50 13.02 1.34
C MET A 92 6.66 14.14 0.32
N ARG A 93 5.95 14.02 -0.81
CA ARG A 93 5.87 15.06 -1.84
C ARG A 93 4.45 15.16 -2.37
N LYS A 94 4.00 16.37 -2.68
CA LYS A 94 2.76 16.61 -3.42
C LYS A 94 2.98 16.24 -4.89
N VAL A 95 2.02 15.54 -5.50
CA VAL A 95 2.06 15.11 -6.91
C VAL A 95 0.82 15.49 -7.70
N GLY A 96 -0.27 15.92 -7.05
CA GLY A 96 -1.50 16.32 -7.73
C GLY A 96 -2.41 17.16 -6.83
N GLU A 97 -3.49 17.68 -7.39
CA GLU A 97 -4.54 18.39 -6.64
C GLU A 97 -5.48 17.41 -5.95
N SER A 98 -6.35 17.88 -5.06
CA SER A 98 -7.40 17.02 -4.49
C SER A 98 -8.57 16.88 -5.47
N GLY A 99 -9.27 15.75 -5.45
CA GLY A 99 -10.34 15.41 -6.37
C GLY A 99 -11.00 14.09 -5.97
N ALA A 100 -12.09 13.70 -6.63
CA ALA A 100 -12.69 12.38 -6.45
C ALA A 100 -11.80 11.32 -7.13
N TYR A 101 -10.85 10.77 -6.37
CA TYR A 101 -9.97 9.72 -6.86
C TYR A 101 -10.58 8.35 -6.55
N TYR A 102 -11.11 7.71 -7.59
CA TYR A 102 -11.38 6.27 -7.52
C TYR A 102 -10.04 5.55 -7.62
N VAL A 103 -9.78 4.61 -6.69
CA VAL A 103 -8.55 3.81 -6.52
C VAL A 103 -7.72 3.72 -7.81
N VAL A 104 -6.55 4.37 -7.83
CA VAL A 104 -5.64 4.36 -8.99
C VAL A 104 -4.63 3.23 -8.80
N VAL A 105 -5.03 2.01 -9.17
CA VAL A 105 -4.09 0.88 -9.23
C VAL A 105 -3.37 0.92 -10.58
N ARG A 106 -2.08 1.25 -10.58
CA ARG A 106 -1.25 1.07 -11.78
C ARG A 106 -0.83 -0.41 -11.82
N TYR A 107 -1.61 -1.22 -12.51
CA TYR A 107 -1.44 -2.68 -12.65
C TYR A 107 -0.33 -3.00 -13.68
N MET A 108 0.73 -3.74 -13.31
CA MET A 108 1.82 -4.08 -14.26
C MET A 108 2.08 -5.57 -14.53
N SER A 109 1.57 -6.55 -13.77
CA SER A 109 1.47 -7.94 -14.29
C SER A 109 0.67 -8.86 -13.36
N PHE A 110 0.09 -9.92 -13.94
CA PHE A 110 -0.44 -11.07 -13.21
C PHE A 110 0.68 -12.10 -12.99
N CYS A 111 0.75 -12.71 -11.80
CA CYS A 111 1.42 -14.00 -11.65
C CYS A 111 0.54 -15.08 -12.28
N THR A 112 0.82 -15.51 -13.51
CA THR A 112 0.36 -16.84 -13.94
C THR A 112 1.17 -17.83 -13.13
N LEU A 113 0.53 -18.49 -12.16
CA LEU A 113 1.05 -19.76 -11.65
C LEU A 113 1.05 -20.72 -12.85
N ASP A 114 2.20 -20.83 -13.53
CA ASP A 114 2.42 -21.93 -14.44
C ASP A 114 2.70 -23.17 -13.59
N LEU A 115 1.61 -23.75 -13.06
CA LEU A 115 1.62 -25.04 -12.41
C LEU A 115 0.82 -26.03 -13.25
N ALA A 116 1.40 -26.41 -14.38
CA ALA A 116 1.10 -27.69 -15.00
C ALA A 116 2.40 -28.35 -15.48
N LYS A 117 3.05 -29.08 -14.58
CA LYS A 117 3.84 -30.26 -14.96
C LYS A 117 2.93 -31.16 -15.80
N GLY A 118 3.16 -31.22 -17.10
CA GLY A 118 2.54 -32.17 -18.00
C GLY A 118 3.49 -32.48 -19.14
N ARG A 119 4.26 -33.56 -18.99
CA ARG A 119 5.05 -34.13 -20.10
C ARG A 119 4.12 -34.44 -21.26
N LEU A 120 4.34 -33.83 -22.42
CA LEU A 120 3.86 -34.35 -23.69
C LEU A 120 5.09 -34.73 -24.52
N LEU A 121 5.36 -36.04 -24.56
CA LEU A 121 6.11 -36.66 -25.64
C LEU A 121 5.28 -36.48 -26.91
N LEU A 122 5.90 -36.00 -27.97
CA LEU A 122 5.31 -36.01 -29.31
C LEU A 122 5.97 -37.12 -30.15
N PRO A 123 5.21 -37.78 -31.04
CA PRO A 123 5.65 -38.91 -31.86
C PRO A 123 6.65 -38.50 -32.97
#